data_AF-A0A9W4DYK2-F1
#
_entry.id   AF-A0A9W4DYK2-F1
#
_cell.length_a   1.000
_cell.length_b   1.000
_cell.length_c   1.000
_cell.angle_alpha   90.00
_cell.angle_beta   90.00
_cell.angle_gamma   90.00
#
_symmetry.space_group_name_H-M   'P 1'
#
loop_
_entity.id
_entity.type
_entity.pdbx_description
1 polymer ?
#
loop_
_entity_poly.entity_id
_entity_poly.type
_entity_poly.pdbx_seq_one_letter_code
_entity_poly.pdbx_strand_id
1 'polypeptide(L)'
;MGTVNAASPAEAGEVLWLRVDQGLASAGRREAAGLARRVGLADGRAADLALVVTEAATNLQRHADDGALALRITAFGDQAAVEVLALDSGPGIADLGAALRDGSSTAGTLGVGLGAIRRLADFFAIHTLPGRGTCLYARFSAQPAGRPPEPGSGSGSAAQFSGLTRPISGETQCGDTWAVREEPVAEGAAHLLVMMCDGLGHGPLAARAAGEARTAFRNSRAAEPAGILADIHTGLKGTRGAAVAVARLDPLARRVSLCGVGNIAAFVLGAESRQTLMSMPGIVGHNMSRPRTFSAALPPGDAVVLHSDGLNSRWQPAQFPGLTAQVPAVVAAQLLWQAGTRRDDAGVVVVKVPS
;
A
#
# COMPACT_ATOMS: atom_id res chain seq x y z
N MET A 1 35.08 9.63 -4.78
CA MET A 1 33.96 9.90 -5.72
C MET A 1 33.45 8.56 -6.21
N GLY A 2 32.14 8.33 -6.10
CA GLY A 2 31.41 7.13 -6.55
C GLY A 2 31.44 5.99 -5.52
N THR A 3 30.33 5.37 -5.11
CA THR A 3 28.90 5.52 -5.41
C THR A 3 28.19 4.93 -4.19
N VAL A 4 27.52 5.75 -3.38
CA VAL A 4 26.56 5.22 -2.41
C VAL A 4 25.37 4.79 -3.24
N ASN A 5 25.23 3.48 -3.45
CA ASN A 5 24.08 2.91 -4.13
C ASN A 5 22.89 3.07 -3.18
N ALA A 6 22.31 4.28 -3.14
CA ALA A 6 21.04 4.50 -2.47
C ALA A 6 20.02 3.62 -3.18
N ALA A 7 19.42 2.68 -2.46
CA ALA A 7 18.32 1.89 -2.97
C ALA A 7 17.30 2.83 -3.62
N SER A 8 16.88 2.52 -4.85
CA SER A 8 15.88 3.34 -5.55
C SER A 8 14.63 3.45 -4.65
N PRO A 9 14.03 4.64 -4.50
CA PRO A 9 12.85 4.80 -3.67
C PRO A 9 11.73 3.88 -4.17
N ALA A 10 11.02 3.26 -3.24
CA ALA A 10 9.78 2.57 -3.54
C ALA A 10 8.65 3.59 -3.64
N GLU A 11 7.83 3.50 -4.67
CA GLU A 11 6.90 4.56 -5.03
C GLU A 11 5.53 4.00 -5.44
N ALA A 12 4.52 4.86 -5.42
CA ALA A 12 3.22 4.55 -5.99
C ALA A 12 3.36 4.16 -7.48
N GLY A 13 3.12 2.89 -7.77
CA GLY A 13 3.01 2.35 -9.12
C GLY A 13 1.57 2.35 -9.62
N GLU A 14 1.42 1.95 -10.88
CA GLU A 14 0.11 1.69 -11.48
C GLU A 14 -0.59 0.52 -10.76
N VAL A 15 -1.85 0.73 -10.36
CA VAL A 15 -2.70 -0.30 -9.78
C VAL A 15 -3.92 -0.48 -10.67
N LEU A 16 -4.06 -1.66 -11.25
CA LEU A 16 -5.19 -2.02 -12.10
C LEU A 16 -6.34 -2.48 -11.22
N TRP A 17 -7.38 -1.66 -11.12
CA TRP A 17 -8.59 -1.96 -10.36
C TRP A 17 -9.68 -2.51 -11.29
N LEU A 18 -10.08 -3.76 -11.05
CA LEU A 18 -11.15 -4.44 -11.77
C LEU A 18 -12.32 -4.70 -10.81
N ARG A 19 -13.50 -4.19 -11.16
CA ARG A 19 -14.70 -4.30 -10.34
C ARG A 19 -15.37 -5.65 -10.55
N VAL A 20 -16.04 -6.16 -9.51
CA VAL A 20 -16.80 -7.39 -9.62
C VAL A 20 -17.92 -7.23 -10.65
N ASP A 21 -17.87 -8.06 -11.68
CA ASP A 21 -18.87 -8.21 -12.73
C ASP A 21 -18.79 -9.65 -13.29
N GLN A 22 -19.63 -9.98 -14.28
CA GLN A 22 -19.62 -11.31 -14.91
C GLN A 22 -18.31 -11.65 -15.66
N GLY A 23 -17.55 -10.64 -16.09
CA GLY A 23 -16.32 -10.79 -16.86
C GLY A 23 -15.03 -10.78 -16.05
N LEU A 24 -15.10 -10.54 -14.73
CA LEU A 24 -13.94 -10.27 -13.86
C LEU A 24 -12.84 -11.33 -13.99
N ALA A 25 -13.18 -12.61 -13.94
CA ALA A 25 -12.17 -13.68 -14.03
C ALA A 25 -11.38 -13.65 -15.35
N SER A 26 -12.08 -13.42 -16.46
CA SER A 26 -11.45 -13.34 -17.78
C SER A 26 -10.63 -12.06 -17.94
N ALA A 27 -11.14 -10.92 -17.47
CA ALA A 27 -10.42 -9.64 -17.49
C ALA A 27 -9.17 -9.69 -16.62
N GLY A 28 -9.32 -10.13 -15.36
CA GLY A 28 -8.22 -10.28 -14.41
C GLY A 28 -7.12 -11.19 -14.93
N ARG A 29 -7.48 -12.32 -15.55
CA ARG A 29 -6.48 -13.23 -16.14
C ARG A 29 -5.67 -12.57 -17.26
N ARG A 30 -6.33 -11.78 -18.14
CA ARG A 30 -5.64 -11.07 -19.23
C ARG A 30 -4.66 -10.04 -18.68
N GLU A 31 -5.10 -9.23 -17.72
CA GLU A 31 -4.25 -8.23 -17.08
C GLU A 31 -3.08 -8.88 -16.34
N ALA A 32 -3.34 -9.92 -15.55
CA ALA A 32 -2.31 -10.67 -14.83
C ALA A 32 -1.27 -11.28 -15.78
N ALA A 33 -1.68 -11.81 -16.93
CA ALA A 33 -0.76 -12.30 -17.95
C ALA A 33 0.09 -11.17 -18.56
N GLY A 34 -0.50 -9.98 -18.74
CA GLY A 34 0.24 -8.78 -19.15
C GLY A 34 1.30 -8.37 -18.14
N LEU A 35 0.94 -8.31 -16.86
CA LEU A 35 1.88 -7.99 -15.77
C LEU A 35 2.97 -9.06 -15.62
N ALA A 36 2.62 -10.35 -15.70
CA ALA A 36 3.56 -11.47 -15.65
C ALA A 36 4.66 -11.34 -16.71
N ARG A 37 4.28 -11.01 -17.96
CA ARG A 37 5.24 -10.76 -19.05
C ARG A 37 6.13 -9.55 -18.74
N ARG A 38 5.56 -8.46 -18.23
CA ARG A 38 6.31 -7.22 -17.91
C ARG A 38 7.39 -7.46 -16.85
N VAL A 39 7.15 -8.33 -15.88
CA VAL A 39 8.15 -8.63 -14.84
C VAL A 39 9.02 -9.84 -15.16
N GLY A 40 8.75 -10.57 -16.25
CA GLY A 40 9.53 -11.76 -16.63
C GLY A 40 9.23 -13.01 -15.80
N LEU A 41 7.98 -13.22 -15.38
CA LEU A 41 7.56 -14.49 -14.76
C LEU A 41 7.75 -15.65 -15.73
N ALA A 42 8.31 -16.76 -15.25
CA ALA A 42 8.38 -18.01 -16.01
C ALA A 42 6.97 -18.54 -16.35
N ASP A 43 6.81 -19.23 -17.48
CA ASP A 43 5.50 -19.68 -17.99
C ASP A 43 4.67 -20.46 -16.98
N GLY A 44 5.30 -21.38 -16.22
CA GLY A 44 4.62 -22.12 -15.15
C GLY A 44 4.08 -21.20 -14.05
N ARG A 45 4.86 -20.21 -13.62
CA ARG A 45 4.44 -19.22 -12.62
C ARG A 45 3.36 -18.28 -13.16
N ALA A 46 3.41 -17.93 -14.44
CA ALA A 46 2.36 -17.16 -15.08
C ALA A 46 1.03 -17.94 -15.14
N ALA A 47 1.09 -19.25 -15.36
CA ALA A 47 -0.09 -20.13 -15.30
C ALA A 47 -0.65 -20.24 -13.86
N ASP A 48 0.22 -20.39 -12.86
CA ASP A 48 -0.17 -20.38 -11.44
C ASP A 48 -0.87 -19.06 -11.06
N LEU A 49 -0.31 -17.92 -11.47
CA LEU A 49 -0.90 -16.60 -11.25
C LEU A 49 -2.28 -16.49 -11.93
N ALA A 50 -2.41 -16.96 -13.16
CA ALA A 50 -3.68 -16.97 -13.88
C ALA A 50 -4.76 -17.81 -13.16
N LEU A 51 -4.37 -18.94 -12.58
CA LEU A 51 -5.26 -19.76 -11.76
C LEU A 51 -5.67 -19.02 -10.48
N VAL A 52 -4.72 -18.45 -9.74
CA VAL A 52 -5.00 -17.67 -8.52
C VAL A 52 -5.94 -16.50 -8.78
N VAL A 53 -5.73 -15.76 -9.86
CA VAL A 53 -6.62 -14.65 -10.24
C VAL A 53 -8.01 -15.13 -10.59
N THR A 54 -8.13 -16.30 -11.23
CA THR A 54 -9.44 -16.89 -11.56
C THR A 54 -10.19 -17.30 -10.31
N GLU A 55 -9.52 -17.97 -9.37
CA GLU A 55 -10.11 -18.38 -8.09
C GLU A 55 -10.51 -17.15 -7.25
N ALA A 56 -9.63 -16.15 -7.14
CA ALA A 56 -9.92 -14.91 -6.42
C ALA A 56 -11.14 -14.17 -7.02
N ALA A 57 -11.19 -14.03 -8.35
CA ALA A 57 -12.32 -13.43 -9.04
C ALA A 57 -13.63 -14.22 -8.84
N THR A 58 -13.56 -15.55 -8.90
CA THR A 58 -14.73 -16.43 -8.68
C THR A 58 -15.26 -16.31 -7.26
N ASN A 59 -14.36 -16.22 -6.26
CA ASN A 59 -14.75 -15.98 -4.88
C ASN A 59 -15.46 -14.64 -4.70
N LEU A 60 -14.94 -13.58 -5.33
CA LEU A 60 -15.60 -12.27 -5.34
C LEU A 60 -17.00 -12.37 -5.97
N GLN A 61 -17.15 -13.00 -7.13
CA GLN A 61 -18.45 -13.12 -7.81
C GLN A 61 -19.49 -13.90 -7.01
N ARG A 62 -19.08 -14.85 -6.16
CA ARG A 62 -20.00 -15.73 -5.43
C ARG A 62 -20.35 -15.27 -4.03
N HIS A 63 -19.42 -14.59 -3.37
CA HIS A 63 -19.52 -14.31 -1.94
C HIS A 63 -19.56 -12.82 -1.61
N ALA A 64 -19.18 -11.94 -2.55
CA ALA A 64 -19.18 -10.52 -2.32
C ALA A 64 -20.54 -9.89 -2.64
N ASP A 65 -21.03 -9.02 -1.75
CA ASP A 65 -22.08 -8.05 -2.09
C ASP A 65 -21.52 -6.94 -3.00
N ASP A 66 -20.28 -6.56 -2.73
CA ASP A 66 -19.46 -5.72 -3.59
C ASP A 66 -17.99 -6.15 -3.47
N GLY A 67 -17.21 -6.09 -4.54
CA GLY A 67 -15.80 -6.44 -4.52
C GLY A 67 -14.98 -5.91 -5.69
N ALA A 68 -13.66 -5.93 -5.53
CA ALA A 68 -12.71 -5.57 -6.57
C ALA A 68 -11.46 -6.44 -6.51
N LEU A 69 -10.90 -6.71 -7.67
CA LEU A 69 -9.57 -7.26 -7.85
C LEU A 69 -8.61 -6.11 -8.17
N ALA A 70 -7.52 -5.99 -7.42
CA ALA A 70 -6.43 -5.07 -7.71
C ALA A 70 -5.18 -5.85 -8.11
N LEU A 71 -4.60 -5.50 -9.24
CA LEU A 71 -3.37 -6.10 -9.76
C LEU A 71 -2.30 -5.02 -9.92
N ARG A 72 -1.07 -5.29 -9.49
CA ARG A 72 0.03 -4.34 -9.67
C ARG A 72 1.38 -5.04 -9.77
N ILE A 73 2.37 -4.29 -10.24
CA ILE A 73 3.77 -4.65 -10.13
C ILE A 73 4.35 -3.92 -8.93
N THR A 74 5.10 -4.64 -8.10
CA THR A 74 5.96 -4.06 -7.08
C THR A 74 7.41 -4.44 -7.34
N ALA A 75 8.34 -3.59 -6.94
CA ALA A 75 9.77 -3.83 -7.05
C ALA A 75 10.44 -3.71 -5.67
N PHE A 76 11.36 -4.62 -5.40
CA PHE A 76 12.19 -4.66 -4.19
C PHE A 76 13.64 -4.77 -4.63
N GLY A 77 14.34 -3.63 -4.69
CA GLY A 77 15.65 -3.57 -5.34
C GLY A 77 15.55 -4.03 -6.81
N ASP A 78 16.29 -5.08 -7.12
CA ASP A 78 16.43 -5.72 -8.42
C ASP A 78 15.41 -6.87 -8.66
N GLN A 79 14.53 -7.13 -7.70
CA GLN A 79 13.43 -8.08 -7.84
C GLN A 79 12.11 -7.37 -8.18
N ALA A 80 11.32 -7.98 -9.06
CA ALA A 80 9.97 -7.55 -9.37
C ALA A 80 8.96 -8.66 -9.05
N ALA A 81 7.76 -8.28 -8.64
CA ALA A 81 6.68 -9.21 -8.36
C ALA A 81 5.33 -8.67 -8.85
N VAL A 82 4.45 -9.58 -9.23
CA VAL A 82 3.03 -9.29 -9.42
C VAL A 82 2.30 -9.52 -8.10
N GLU A 83 1.56 -8.52 -7.65
CA GLU A 83 0.70 -8.61 -6.48
C GLU A 83 -0.77 -8.66 -6.92
N VAL A 84 -1.52 -9.51 -6.23
CA VAL A 84 -2.96 -9.72 -6.41
C VAL A 84 -3.63 -9.41 -5.09
N LEU A 85 -4.56 -8.45 -5.11
CA LEU A 85 -5.44 -8.13 -4.00
C LEU A 85 -6.89 -8.41 -4.42
N ALA A 86 -7.62 -9.17 -3.61
CA ALA A 86 -9.06 -9.32 -3.77
C ALA A 86 -9.75 -8.79 -2.51
N LEU A 87 -10.64 -7.82 -2.70
CA LEU A 87 -11.29 -7.06 -1.64
C LEU A 87 -12.80 -7.18 -1.82
N ASP A 88 -13.52 -7.55 -0.76
CA ASP A 88 -14.99 -7.60 -0.76
C ASP A 88 -15.63 -6.97 0.47
N SER A 89 -16.96 -6.79 0.39
CA SER A 89 -17.84 -6.33 1.45
C SER A 89 -18.92 -7.37 1.82
N GLY A 90 -18.64 -8.65 1.60
CA GLY A 90 -19.57 -9.74 1.93
C GLY A 90 -19.61 -10.09 3.42
N PRO A 91 -20.12 -11.28 3.80
CA PRO A 91 -20.28 -11.67 5.20
C PRO A 91 -18.96 -11.95 5.93
N GLY A 92 -17.84 -12.02 5.21
CA GLY A 92 -16.58 -12.55 5.73
C GLY A 92 -16.58 -14.07 5.87
N ILE A 93 -15.44 -14.62 6.27
CA ILE A 93 -15.18 -16.04 6.48
C ILE A 93 -15.19 -16.34 7.99
N ALA A 94 -16.15 -17.15 8.43
CA ALA A 94 -16.34 -17.49 9.85
C ALA A 94 -15.25 -18.41 10.41
N ASP A 95 -14.90 -19.48 9.69
CA ASP A 95 -13.80 -20.39 10.02
C ASP A 95 -12.77 -20.38 8.89
N LEU A 96 -11.78 -19.49 9.02
CA LEU A 96 -10.70 -19.37 8.06
C LEU A 96 -9.82 -20.63 8.01
N GLY A 97 -9.66 -21.33 9.14
CA GLY A 97 -8.87 -22.56 9.22
C GLY A 97 -9.52 -23.70 8.43
N ALA A 98 -10.84 -23.82 8.50
CA ALA A 98 -11.61 -24.69 7.60
C ALA A 98 -11.50 -24.24 6.15
N ALA A 99 -11.77 -22.97 5.83
CA ALA A 99 -11.78 -22.46 4.46
C ALA A 99 -10.44 -22.62 3.71
N LEU A 100 -9.32 -22.69 4.43
CA LEU A 100 -7.98 -22.94 3.88
C LEU A 100 -7.64 -24.43 3.69
N ARG A 101 -8.43 -25.35 4.27
CA ARG A 101 -8.31 -26.79 4.03
C ARG A 101 -9.00 -27.14 2.72
N ASP A 102 -8.36 -27.98 1.91
CA ASP A 102 -8.97 -28.45 0.67
C ASP A 102 -10.23 -29.28 0.97
N GLY A 103 -11.26 -29.09 0.14
CA GLY A 103 -12.49 -29.90 0.18
C GLY A 103 -13.63 -29.34 1.04
N SER A 104 -13.49 -28.16 1.66
CA SER A 104 -14.57 -27.53 2.43
C SER A 104 -15.10 -26.26 1.74
N SER A 105 -15.89 -26.42 0.67
CA SER A 105 -16.77 -25.35 0.18
C SER A 105 -18.20 -25.63 0.57
N THR A 106 -18.86 -24.62 1.14
CA THR A 106 -20.31 -24.61 1.42
C THR A 106 -21.16 -24.23 0.20
N ALA A 107 -20.53 -23.94 -0.96
CA ALA A 107 -21.19 -23.31 -2.12
C ALA A 107 -20.89 -24.00 -3.47
N GLY A 108 -20.83 -25.34 -3.49
CA GLY A 108 -20.98 -26.10 -4.75
C GLY A 108 -19.79 -26.07 -5.72
N THR A 109 -18.56 -25.82 -5.25
CA THR A 109 -17.32 -26.15 -5.99
C THR A 109 -16.49 -27.15 -5.21
N LEU A 110 -15.45 -27.71 -5.84
CA LEU A 110 -14.52 -28.69 -5.25
C LEU A 110 -13.85 -28.24 -3.92
N GLY A 111 -14.09 -27.01 -3.44
CA GLY A 111 -13.63 -26.58 -2.12
C GLY A 111 -12.13 -26.33 -2.02
N VAL A 112 -11.50 -26.01 -3.15
CA VAL A 112 -10.03 -25.91 -3.27
C VAL A 112 -9.54 -24.47 -3.40
N GLY A 113 -10.43 -23.49 -3.64
CA GLY A 113 -10.05 -22.14 -4.12
C GLY A 113 -9.04 -21.41 -3.25
N LEU A 114 -9.34 -21.17 -1.96
CA LEU A 114 -8.42 -20.46 -1.05
C LEU A 114 -7.16 -21.27 -0.72
N GLY A 115 -7.30 -22.59 -0.56
CA GLY A 115 -6.17 -23.49 -0.34
C GLY A 115 -5.20 -23.51 -1.53
N ALA A 116 -5.71 -23.53 -2.75
CA ALA A 116 -4.94 -23.45 -3.98
C ALA A 116 -4.19 -22.12 -4.08
N ILE A 117 -4.86 -20.99 -3.80
CA ILE A 117 -4.21 -19.68 -3.80
C ILE A 117 -3.03 -19.66 -2.83
N ARG A 118 -3.21 -20.17 -1.60
CA ARG A 118 -2.12 -20.23 -0.60
C ARG A 118 -0.94 -21.10 -1.06
N ARG A 119 -1.19 -22.21 -1.75
CA ARG A 119 -0.13 -23.13 -2.23
C ARG A 119 0.64 -22.57 -3.42
N LEU A 120 -0.05 -21.87 -4.32
CA LEU A 120 0.51 -21.42 -5.59
C LEU A 120 1.27 -20.09 -5.46
N ALA A 121 0.82 -19.21 -4.57
CA ALA A 121 1.48 -17.92 -4.36
C ALA A 121 2.81 -18.06 -3.62
N ASP A 122 3.79 -17.21 -3.93
CA ASP A 122 5.06 -17.15 -3.17
C ASP A 122 4.84 -16.57 -1.77
N PHE A 123 3.85 -15.70 -1.65
CA PHE A 123 3.36 -15.17 -0.39
C PHE A 123 1.85 -15.02 -0.42
N PHE A 124 1.21 -15.34 0.70
CA PHE A 124 -0.23 -15.28 0.90
C PHE A 124 -0.54 -14.64 2.25
N ALA A 125 -1.47 -13.70 2.25
CA ALA A 125 -2.09 -13.18 3.47
C ALA A 125 -3.58 -12.98 3.25
N ILE A 126 -4.35 -13.09 4.32
CA ILE A 126 -5.79 -12.91 4.28
C ILE A 126 -6.27 -12.32 5.59
N HIS A 127 -7.16 -11.34 5.49
CA HIS A 127 -7.78 -10.68 6.62
C HIS A 127 -9.28 -10.60 6.35
N THR A 128 -10.07 -11.24 7.22
CA THR A 128 -11.52 -11.36 7.08
C THR A 128 -12.19 -10.75 8.29
N LEU A 129 -13.26 -9.98 8.06
CA LEU A 129 -14.02 -9.30 9.10
C LEU A 129 -15.48 -9.75 9.04
N PRO A 130 -16.06 -10.27 10.14
CA PRO A 130 -17.46 -10.66 10.18
C PRO A 130 -18.39 -9.51 9.76
N GLY A 131 -19.22 -9.77 8.74
CA GLY A 131 -20.16 -8.80 8.19
C GLY A 131 -19.54 -7.60 7.45
N ARG A 132 -18.23 -7.62 7.19
CA ARG A 132 -17.51 -6.53 6.50
C ARG A 132 -16.63 -7.01 5.35
N GLY A 133 -16.64 -8.30 5.05
CA GLY A 133 -15.94 -8.90 3.91
C GLY A 133 -14.50 -9.30 4.18
N THR A 134 -13.80 -9.62 3.09
CA THR A 134 -12.46 -10.21 3.11
C THR A 134 -11.47 -9.41 2.26
N CYS A 135 -10.23 -9.31 2.73
CA CYS A 135 -9.07 -8.85 1.99
C CYS A 135 -8.10 -10.02 1.83
N LEU A 136 -7.94 -10.51 0.60
CA LEU A 136 -6.95 -11.51 0.21
C LEU A 136 -5.79 -10.84 -0.51
N TYR A 137 -4.57 -11.25 -0.18
CA TYR A 137 -3.33 -10.83 -0.82
C TYR A 137 -2.52 -12.05 -1.26
N ALA A 138 -2.03 -12.01 -2.50
CA ALA A 138 -1.10 -12.99 -3.04
C ALA A 138 0.02 -12.29 -3.83
N ARG A 139 1.23 -12.84 -3.79
CA ARG A 139 2.40 -12.32 -4.51
C ARG A 139 3.08 -13.41 -5.33
N PHE A 140 3.51 -13.04 -6.53
CA PHE A 140 4.27 -13.88 -7.46
C PHE A 140 5.54 -13.17 -7.90
N SER A 141 6.71 -13.67 -7.51
CA SER A 141 8.01 -13.06 -7.78
C SER A 141 8.63 -13.59 -9.07
N ALA A 142 9.19 -12.71 -9.89
CA ALA A 142 10.08 -13.10 -10.99
C ALA A 142 11.45 -13.49 -10.37
N GLN A 143 11.86 -14.75 -10.47
CA GLN A 143 13.02 -15.30 -9.74
C GLN A 143 14.29 -15.40 -10.62
N PRO A 144 15.50 -15.67 -10.05
CA PRO A 144 15.86 -17.06 -9.71
C PRO A 144 16.67 -17.27 -8.41
N ALA A 145 16.34 -18.35 -7.69
CA ALA A 145 17.04 -18.96 -6.54
C ALA A 145 17.01 -18.19 -5.21
N GLY A 146 16.35 -18.79 -4.22
CA GLY A 146 16.18 -18.22 -2.89
C GLY A 146 14.77 -17.66 -2.75
N ARG A 147 13.98 -18.27 -1.87
CA ARG A 147 12.70 -17.72 -1.44
C ARG A 147 12.94 -16.26 -1.03
N PRO A 148 12.27 -15.25 -1.64
CA PRO A 148 12.34 -13.90 -1.10
C PRO A 148 11.97 -13.98 0.39
N PRO A 149 12.67 -13.26 1.28
CA PRO A 149 12.41 -13.38 2.72
C PRO A 149 10.91 -13.24 2.94
N GLU A 150 10.34 -14.16 3.72
CA GLU A 150 8.99 -13.97 4.20
C GLU A 150 8.93 -12.60 4.88
N PRO A 151 7.87 -11.81 4.64
CA PRO A 151 7.51 -10.70 5.51
C PRO A 151 7.54 -11.16 6.98
N GLY A 152 8.66 -10.91 7.66
CA GLY A 152 8.89 -11.32 9.05
C GLY A 152 9.96 -12.40 9.28
N SER A 153 10.52 -13.05 8.25
CA SER A 153 11.68 -13.95 8.45
C SER A 153 12.98 -13.14 8.40
N GLY A 154 13.63 -13.05 9.56
CA GLY A 154 14.81 -12.24 9.80
C GLY A 154 16.01 -12.59 8.90
N SER A 155 16.41 -11.61 8.11
CA SER A 155 17.79 -11.37 7.71
C SER A 155 17.92 -9.87 7.47
N GLY A 156 18.12 -9.08 8.54
CA GLY A 156 18.60 -7.70 8.51
C GLY A 156 17.83 -6.65 7.67
N SER A 157 16.66 -6.98 7.12
CA SER A 157 15.97 -6.13 6.15
C SER A 157 15.15 -5.04 6.83
N ALA A 158 15.33 -3.82 6.33
CA ALA A 158 14.66 -2.58 6.67
C ALA A 158 13.13 -2.71 6.78
N ALA A 159 12.53 -1.73 7.47
CA ALA A 159 11.10 -1.71 7.79
C ALA A 159 10.19 -2.03 6.60
N GLN A 160 9.11 -2.78 6.87
CA GLN A 160 8.19 -3.25 5.84
C GLN A 160 7.19 -2.15 5.50
N PHE A 161 7.01 -1.86 4.22
CA PHE A 161 6.04 -0.87 3.78
C PHE A 161 5.24 -1.32 2.57
N SER A 162 4.07 -0.72 2.40
CA SER A 162 3.29 -0.78 1.17
C SER A 162 2.28 0.36 1.17
N GLY A 163 2.08 0.98 0.01
CA GLY A 163 0.97 1.90 -0.19
C GLY A 163 0.14 1.54 -1.41
N LEU A 164 -1.10 2.01 -1.47
CA LEU A 164 -2.01 1.81 -2.60
C LEU A 164 -2.63 3.16 -2.97
N THR A 165 -2.92 3.32 -4.25
CA THR A 165 -3.68 4.45 -4.78
C THR A 165 -4.82 3.92 -5.64
N ARG A 166 -5.90 4.69 -5.71
CA ARG A 166 -7.08 4.42 -6.53
C ARG A 166 -7.57 5.74 -7.11
N PRO A 167 -7.66 5.87 -8.44
CA PRO A 167 -8.21 7.08 -9.03
C PRO A 167 -9.69 7.25 -8.69
N ILE A 168 -10.17 8.50 -8.69
CA ILE A 168 -11.60 8.80 -8.65
C ILE A 168 -12.33 8.09 -9.80
N SER A 169 -13.59 7.73 -9.56
CA SER A 169 -14.41 7.03 -10.55
C SER A 169 -14.46 7.78 -11.89
N GLY A 170 -14.05 7.12 -12.97
CA GLY A 170 -14.03 7.67 -14.33
C GLY A 170 -12.68 8.20 -14.79
N GLU A 171 -11.72 8.36 -13.89
CA GLU A 171 -10.34 8.76 -14.21
C GLU A 171 -9.41 7.54 -14.31
N THR A 172 -8.34 7.69 -15.09
CA THR A 172 -7.28 6.67 -15.24
C THR A 172 -6.00 7.03 -14.49
N GLN A 173 -5.89 8.28 -14.03
CA GLN A 173 -4.75 8.80 -13.30
C GLN A 173 -5.20 9.29 -11.93
N CYS A 174 -4.49 8.87 -10.89
CA CYS A 174 -4.79 9.26 -9.52
C CYS A 174 -4.03 10.55 -9.15
N GLY A 175 -4.74 11.51 -8.56
CA GLY A 175 -4.17 12.70 -7.93
C GLY A 175 -3.35 12.41 -6.66
N ASP A 176 -3.49 11.22 -6.09
CA ASP A 176 -2.74 10.78 -4.92
C ASP A 176 -1.46 10.02 -5.29
N THR A 177 -0.43 10.18 -4.47
CA THR A 177 0.80 9.39 -4.54
C THR A 177 1.45 9.21 -3.18
N TRP A 178 2.33 8.21 -3.09
CA TRP A 178 3.24 8.02 -1.98
C TRP A 178 4.65 7.67 -2.47
N ALA A 179 5.63 7.81 -1.60
CA ALA A 179 7.00 7.37 -1.83
C ALA A 179 7.69 7.00 -0.51
N VAL A 180 8.60 6.04 -0.55
CA VAL A 180 9.43 5.61 0.57
C VAL A 180 10.87 5.53 0.11
N ARG A 181 11.80 6.09 0.89
CA ARG A 181 13.23 5.95 0.66
C ARG A 181 13.92 5.60 1.98
N GLU A 182 14.88 4.69 1.89
CA GLU A 182 15.79 4.38 2.99
C GLU A 182 16.94 5.38 3.00
N GLU A 183 17.25 5.93 4.17
CA GLU A 183 18.38 6.80 4.38
C GLU A 183 19.46 6.04 5.16
N PRO A 184 20.59 5.68 4.51
CA PRO A 184 21.63 4.90 5.14
C PRO A 184 22.23 5.63 6.34
N VAL A 185 22.48 4.89 7.41
CA VAL A 185 23.23 5.36 8.59
C VAL A 185 24.56 4.62 8.68
N ALA A 186 25.57 5.26 9.28
CA ALA A 186 26.92 4.69 9.37
C ALA A 186 26.93 3.37 10.15
N GLU A 187 26.11 3.26 11.19
CA GLU A 187 25.91 2.06 12.01
C GLU A 187 24.43 1.95 12.38
N GLY A 188 23.85 0.74 12.26
CA GLY A 188 22.46 0.45 12.63
C GLY A 188 21.48 0.39 11.47
N ALA A 189 20.19 0.37 11.79
CA ALA A 189 19.12 0.29 10.78
C ALA A 189 18.88 1.67 10.14
N ALA A 190 18.76 1.69 8.81
CA ALA A 190 18.46 2.90 8.03
C ALA A 190 17.20 3.60 8.53
N HIS A 191 17.19 4.93 8.48
CA HIS A 191 15.96 5.67 8.68
C HIS A 191 15.05 5.49 7.46
N LEU A 192 13.74 5.47 7.68
CA LEU A 192 12.79 5.50 6.57
C LEU A 192 12.18 6.88 6.44
N LEU A 193 12.26 7.44 5.25
CA LEU A 193 11.53 8.63 4.84
C LEU A 193 10.32 8.21 4.03
N VAL A 194 9.14 8.67 4.42
CA VAL A 194 7.85 8.31 3.83
C VAL A 194 7.11 9.58 3.47
N MET A 195 6.64 9.67 2.24
CA MET A 195 5.79 10.77 1.77
C MET A 195 4.42 10.23 1.39
N MET A 196 3.38 10.97 1.76
CA MET A 196 2.04 10.89 1.16
C MET A 196 1.68 12.27 0.61
N CYS A 197 1.10 12.30 -0.58
CA CYS A 197 0.77 13.51 -1.31
C CYS A 197 -0.59 13.34 -2.00
N ASP A 198 -1.39 14.39 -1.94
CA ASP A 198 -2.69 14.55 -2.57
C ASP A 198 -2.64 15.84 -3.39
N GLY A 199 -2.57 15.70 -4.72
CA GLY A 199 -2.54 16.81 -5.65
C GLY A 199 -3.90 17.48 -5.77
N LEU A 200 -3.97 18.82 -5.71
CA LEU A 200 -5.25 19.51 -5.61
C LEU A 200 -6.23 19.20 -6.76
N GLY A 201 -7.45 18.81 -6.40
CA GLY A 201 -8.51 18.40 -7.32
C GLY A 201 -8.28 16.97 -7.82
N HIS A 202 -8.80 16.64 -9.01
CA HIS A 202 -8.64 15.29 -9.58
C HIS A 202 -8.13 15.35 -11.03
N GLY A 203 -7.83 14.16 -11.56
CA GLY A 203 -7.47 13.92 -12.95
C GLY A 203 -6.02 14.34 -13.29
N PRO A 204 -5.69 14.52 -14.57
CA PRO A 204 -4.31 14.60 -15.04
C PRO A 204 -3.44 15.70 -14.42
N LEU A 205 -4.00 16.86 -14.08
CA LEU A 205 -3.21 17.95 -13.48
C LEU A 205 -2.96 17.74 -11.98
N ALA A 206 -3.88 17.06 -11.26
CA ALA A 206 -3.64 16.63 -9.89
C ALA A 206 -2.54 15.55 -9.86
N ALA A 207 -2.66 14.56 -10.76
CA ALA A 207 -1.64 13.53 -10.96
C ALA A 207 -0.27 14.12 -11.33
N ARG A 208 -0.25 15.18 -12.14
CA ARG A 208 0.98 15.93 -12.44
C ARG A 208 1.59 16.55 -11.17
N ALA A 209 0.81 17.24 -10.34
CA ALA A 209 1.30 17.81 -9.09
C ALA A 209 1.88 16.72 -8.18
N ALA A 210 1.16 15.62 -8.00
CA ALA A 210 1.66 14.44 -7.27
C ALA A 210 2.97 13.88 -7.85
N GLY A 211 3.09 13.77 -9.17
CA GLY A 211 4.32 13.33 -9.84
C GLY A 211 5.51 14.25 -9.60
N GLU A 212 5.31 15.57 -9.63
CA GLU A 212 6.34 16.56 -9.31
C GLU A 212 6.75 16.49 -7.83
N ALA A 213 5.79 16.32 -6.92
CA ALA A 213 6.07 16.13 -5.49
C ALA A 213 6.94 14.89 -5.25
N ARG A 214 6.62 13.78 -5.91
CA ARG A 214 7.39 12.53 -5.83
C ARG A 214 8.81 12.69 -6.38
N THR A 215 8.95 13.42 -7.49
CA THR A 215 10.26 13.74 -8.07
C THR A 215 11.09 14.61 -7.13
N ALA A 216 10.49 15.64 -6.53
CA ALA A 216 11.16 16.51 -5.56
C ALA A 216 11.57 15.75 -4.30
N PHE A 217 10.70 14.88 -3.77
CA PHE A 217 11.03 13.98 -2.64
C PHE A 217 12.21 13.07 -2.96
N ARG A 218 12.19 12.41 -4.12
CA ARG A 218 13.27 11.54 -4.60
C ARG A 218 14.60 12.28 -4.72
N ASN A 219 14.57 13.52 -5.17
CA ASN A 219 15.78 14.31 -5.42
C ASN A 219 16.26 15.10 -4.20
N SER A 220 15.43 15.26 -3.17
CA SER A 220 15.80 15.96 -1.94
C SER A 220 16.95 15.26 -1.23
N ARG A 221 17.93 16.06 -0.83
CA ARG A 221 19.10 15.65 -0.02
C ARG A 221 18.90 15.94 1.47
N ALA A 222 17.75 16.50 1.85
CA ALA A 222 17.44 16.72 3.25
C ALA A 222 17.12 15.39 3.94
N ALA A 223 17.63 15.24 5.17
CA ALA A 223 17.34 14.09 6.04
C ALA A 223 16.10 14.32 6.91
N GLU A 224 15.76 15.59 7.18
CA GLU A 224 14.68 15.96 8.08
C GLU A 224 13.39 16.27 7.32
N PRO A 225 12.20 15.84 7.82
CA PRO A 225 10.92 16.05 7.14
C PRO A 225 10.65 17.50 6.70
N ALA A 226 11.01 18.48 7.53
CA ALA A 226 10.79 19.90 7.23
C ALA A 226 11.62 20.39 6.03
N GLY A 227 12.85 19.90 5.89
CA GLY A 227 13.72 20.25 4.76
C GLY A 227 13.20 19.63 3.45
N ILE A 228 12.81 18.35 3.51
CA ILE A 228 12.22 17.65 2.37
C ILE A 228 10.93 18.34 1.92
N LEU A 229 10.07 18.73 2.87
CA LEU A 229 8.82 19.45 2.55
C LEU A 229 9.09 20.82 1.91
N ALA A 230 10.18 21.51 2.28
CA ALA A 230 10.59 22.76 1.64
C ALA A 230 11.09 22.56 0.20
N ASP A 231 11.80 21.46 -0.07
CA ASP A 231 12.22 21.08 -1.42
C ASP A 231 10.99 20.74 -2.29
N ILE A 232 10.04 19.96 -1.75
CA ILE A 232 8.76 19.66 -2.41
C ILE A 232 7.96 20.94 -2.67
N HIS A 233 7.91 21.86 -1.71
CA HIS A 233 7.26 23.15 -1.89
C HIS A 233 7.84 23.94 -3.07
N THR A 234 9.16 23.91 -3.23
CA THR A 234 9.82 24.56 -4.36
C THR A 234 9.52 23.84 -5.67
N GLY A 235 9.59 22.49 -5.67
CA GLY A 235 9.30 21.67 -6.85
C GLY A 235 7.86 21.76 -7.35
N LEU A 236 6.90 22.03 -6.45
CA LEU A 236 5.49 22.19 -6.80
C LEU A 236 5.10 23.58 -7.32
N LYS A 237 6.02 24.56 -7.33
CA LYS A 237 5.70 25.90 -7.86
C LYS A 237 5.32 25.82 -9.33
N GLY A 238 4.17 26.39 -9.68
CA GLY A 238 3.63 26.35 -11.04
C GLY A 238 2.75 25.13 -11.35
N THR A 239 2.51 24.26 -10.37
CA THR A 239 1.47 23.22 -10.43
C THR A 239 0.16 23.70 -9.77
N ARG A 240 -0.83 22.82 -9.60
CA ARG A 240 -2.01 23.08 -8.75
C ARG A 240 -1.70 23.09 -7.24
N GLY A 241 -0.48 22.70 -6.86
CA GLY A 241 -0.10 22.43 -5.48
C GLY A 241 -0.66 21.11 -4.96
N ALA A 242 -0.33 20.80 -3.72
CA ALA A 242 -0.75 19.56 -3.05
C ALA A 242 -0.86 19.72 -1.53
N ALA A 243 -1.65 18.84 -0.91
CA ALA A 243 -1.46 18.49 0.50
C ALA A 243 -0.38 17.40 0.59
N VAL A 244 0.60 17.58 1.48
CA VAL A 244 1.76 16.67 1.58
C VAL A 244 2.12 16.46 3.03
N ALA A 245 2.41 15.21 3.41
CA ALA A 245 3.07 14.91 4.66
C ALA A 245 4.30 14.04 4.43
N VAL A 246 5.38 14.37 5.14
CA VAL A 246 6.63 13.63 5.17
C VAL A 246 6.87 13.11 6.59
N ALA A 247 7.03 11.80 6.74
CA ALA A 247 7.39 11.14 7.98
C ALA A 247 8.81 10.59 7.90
N ARG A 248 9.56 10.72 8.99
CA ARG A 248 10.86 10.09 9.23
C ARG A 248 10.70 9.09 10.36
N LEU A 249 10.98 7.83 10.11
CA LEU A 249 10.94 6.77 11.11
C LEU A 249 12.37 6.43 11.52
N ASP A 250 12.60 6.48 12.83
CA ASP A 250 13.83 6.08 13.47
C ASP A 250 13.59 4.75 14.22
N PRO A 251 14.03 3.62 13.64
CA PRO A 251 13.80 2.31 14.26
C PRO A 251 14.59 2.12 15.56
N LEU A 252 15.78 2.74 15.68
CA LEU A 252 16.61 2.64 16.88
C LEU A 252 16.03 3.50 18.02
N ALA A 253 15.67 4.75 17.72
CA ALA A 253 15.06 5.65 18.69
C ALA A 253 13.57 5.35 18.95
N ARG A 254 12.98 4.42 18.20
CA ARG A 254 11.55 4.06 18.26
C ARG A 254 10.66 5.28 18.19
N ARG A 255 10.92 6.12 17.19
CA ARG A 255 10.30 7.43 17.04
C ARG A 255 9.89 7.67 15.60
N VAL A 256 8.75 8.33 15.42
CA VAL A 256 8.35 8.93 14.16
C VAL A 256 8.33 10.45 14.30
N SER A 257 8.86 11.15 13.30
CA SER A 257 8.81 12.60 13.17
C SER A 257 8.06 12.96 11.87
N LEU A 258 7.00 13.74 11.96
CA LEU A 258 6.15 14.12 10.83
C LEU A 258 6.21 15.63 10.61
N CYS A 259 6.40 16.05 9.36
CA CYS A 259 6.10 17.40 8.93
C CYS A 259 5.08 17.33 7.78
N GLY A 260 3.89 17.89 7.99
CA GLY A 260 2.83 17.87 7.00
C GLY A 260 2.14 19.22 6.84
N VAL A 261 1.65 19.47 5.64
CA VAL A 261 0.89 20.65 5.24
C VAL A 261 -0.34 20.21 4.45
N GLY A 262 -1.52 20.68 4.86
CA GLY A 262 -2.81 20.29 4.30
C GLY A 262 -3.52 19.23 5.15
N ASN A 263 -4.32 18.42 4.48
CA ASN A 263 -5.28 17.46 5.04
C ASN A 263 -4.81 15.99 5.01
N ILE A 264 -3.53 15.72 4.69
CA ILE A 264 -3.00 14.36 4.80
C ILE A 264 -3.10 13.88 6.25
N ALA A 265 -3.83 12.79 6.42
CA ALA A 265 -4.10 12.16 7.69
C ALA A 265 -2.94 11.21 8.04
N ALA A 266 -2.38 11.33 9.25
CA ALA A 266 -1.22 10.56 9.67
C ALA A 266 -1.39 10.01 11.09
N PHE A 267 -1.08 8.73 11.30
CA PHE A 267 -1.31 8.03 12.56
C PHE A 267 -0.17 7.07 12.91
N VAL A 268 0.12 6.94 14.20
CA VAL A 268 0.72 5.72 14.76
C VAL A 268 -0.43 4.81 15.19
N LEU A 269 -0.47 3.62 14.60
CA LEU A 269 -1.52 2.62 14.77
C LEU A 269 -0.95 1.43 15.55
N GLY A 270 -1.44 1.26 16.77
CA GLY A 270 -1.26 0.04 17.55
C GLY A 270 -2.46 -0.89 17.42
N ALA A 271 -2.42 -2.01 18.14
CA ALA A 271 -3.49 -3.02 18.11
C ALA A 271 -4.87 -2.46 18.52
N GLU A 272 -4.89 -1.60 19.55
CA GLU A 272 -6.11 -0.96 20.06
C GLU A 272 -5.99 0.57 20.18
N SER A 273 -4.80 1.11 19.88
CA SER A 273 -4.50 2.54 20.00
C SER A 273 -4.33 3.18 18.63
N ARG A 274 -4.69 4.46 18.55
CA ARG A 274 -4.44 5.30 17.37
C ARG A 274 -4.07 6.70 17.83
N GLN A 275 -2.81 7.07 17.60
CA GLN A 275 -2.29 8.40 17.90
C GLN A 275 -2.16 9.21 16.61
N THR A 276 -2.87 10.33 16.53
CA THR A 276 -2.78 11.25 15.39
C THR A 276 -1.48 12.04 15.42
N LEU A 277 -0.86 12.17 14.25
CA LEU A 277 0.27 13.05 13.98
C LEU A 277 -0.26 14.30 13.25
N MET A 278 0.09 15.49 13.74
CA MET A 278 -0.52 16.74 13.26
C MET A 278 0.16 17.26 11.98
N SER A 279 -0.67 17.78 11.07
CA SER A 279 -0.28 18.57 9.90
C SER A 279 -0.74 20.01 10.07
N MET A 280 -0.02 20.96 9.49
CA MET A 280 -0.38 22.37 9.51
C MET A 280 -1.30 22.71 8.32
N PRO A 281 -2.22 23.68 8.44
CA PRO A 281 -3.00 24.14 7.29
C PRO A 281 -2.12 24.83 6.25
N GLY A 282 -2.46 24.68 4.97
CA GLY A 282 -1.79 25.32 3.84
C GLY A 282 -1.77 24.44 2.59
N ILE A 283 -1.18 24.96 1.51
CA ILE A 283 -1.01 24.24 0.24
C ILE A 283 0.46 24.29 -0.17
N VAL A 284 1.07 23.13 -0.35
CA VAL A 284 2.45 23.00 -0.81
C VAL A 284 2.53 23.37 -2.29
N GLY A 285 3.51 24.19 -2.68
CA GLY A 285 3.59 24.84 -4.00
C GLY A 285 2.89 26.21 -4.08
N HIS A 286 2.08 26.58 -3.09
CA HIS A 286 1.40 27.88 -3.01
C HIS A 286 1.66 28.58 -1.66
N ASN A 287 0.72 28.53 -0.72
CA ASN A 287 0.78 29.23 0.56
C ASN A 287 1.19 28.27 1.69
N MET A 288 2.50 28.07 1.85
CA MET A 288 3.05 27.26 2.93
C MET A 288 3.68 28.16 3.99
N SER A 289 3.18 28.06 5.23
CA SER A 289 3.85 28.69 6.38
C SER A 289 5.14 27.94 6.73
N ARG A 290 5.94 28.47 7.67
CA ARG A 290 7.17 27.79 8.11
C ARG A 290 6.86 26.35 8.57
N PRO A 291 7.48 25.32 7.95
CA PRO A 291 7.23 23.92 8.29
C PRO A 291 7.46 23.63 9.77
N ARG A 292 6.60 22.82 10.37
CA ARG A 292 6.72 22.36 11.77
C ARG A 292 6.72 20.84 11.82
N THR A 293 7.67 20.29 12.59
CA THR A 293 7.79 18.84 12.78
C THR A 293 7.22 18.45 14.14
N PHE A 294 6.34 17.47 14.15
CA PHE A 294 5.80 16.83 15.35
C PHE A 294 6.38 15.44 15.49
N SER A 295 6.57 14.95 16.71
CA SER A 295 7.12 13.61 16.94
C SER A 295 6.25 12.79 17.89
N ALA A 296 6.24 11.48 17.70
CA ALA A 296 5.57 10.52 18.56
C ALA A 296 6.44 9.27 18.76
N ALA A 297 6.14 8.50 19.80
CA ALA A 297 6.71 7.18 19.98
C ALA A 297 6.21 6.23 18.88
N LEU A 298 7.08 5.31 18.47
CA LEU A 298 6.77 4.24 17.54
C LEU A 298 7.17 2.90 18.19
N PRO A 299 6.30 2.33 19.03
CA PRO A 299 6.52 1.03 19.65
C PRO A 299 6.75 -0.09 18.61
N PRO A 300 7.53 -1.13 18.95
CA PRO A 300 7.67 -2.31 18.08
C PRO A 300 6.31 -2.96 17.80
N GLY A 301 6.09 -3.36 16.54
CA GLY A 301 4.82 -3.96 16.09
C GLY A 301 3.75 -2.95 15.67
N ASP A 302 3.87 -1.67 16.05
CA ASP A 302 2.98 -0.62 15.58
C ASP A 302 3.28 -0.23 14.13
N ALA A 303 2.29 0.36 13.48
CA ALA A 303 2.38 0.83 12.09
C ALA A 303 2.23 2.35 12.02
N VAL A 304 3.00 3.00 11.15
CA VAL A 304 2.74 4.37 10.72
C VAL A 304 1.85 4.31 9.47
N VAL A 305 0.71 4.99 9.51
CA VAL A 305 -0.26 5.05 8.40
C VAL A 305 -0.44 6.51 7.98
N LEU A 306 -0.20 6.80 6.71
CA LEU A 306 -0.54 8.08 6.08
C LEU A 306 -1.58 7.83 4.99
N HIS A 307 -2.61 8.68 4.90
CA HIS A 307 -3.59 8.60 3.81
C HIS A 307 -4.13 9.99 3.42
N SER A 308 -4.61 10.12 2.18
CA SER A 308 -5.33 11.30 1.69
C SER A 308 -6.73 11.39 2.30
N ASP A 309 -7.43 12.49 2.08
CA ASP A 309 -8.81 12.66 2.55
C ASP A 309 -9.84 11.85 1.73
N GLY A 310 -9.41 11.25 0.62
CA GLY A 310 -10.07 10.14 -0.05
C GLY A 310 -10.38 8.94 0.84
N LEU A 311 -9.76 8.85 2.03
CA LEU A 311 -10.16 7.95 3.10
C LEU A 311 -10.73 8.74 4.28
N ASN A 312 -11.90 8.31 4.77
CA ASN A 312 -12.52 8.88 5.95
C ASN A 312 -11.64 8.64 7.18
N SER A 313 -11.06 9.68 7.77
CA SER A 313 -10.16 9.58 8.92
C SER A 313 -10.83 9.19 10.24
N ARG A 314 -12.16 9.00 10.33
CA ARG A 314 -12.88 8.68 11.58
C ARG A 314 -12.99 7.20 11.92
N TRP A 315 -12.37 6.31 11.14
CA TRP A 315 -12.33 4.88 11.45
C TRP A 315 -11.59 4.60 12.77
N GLN A 316 -11.87 3.48 13.42
CA GLN A 316 -11.25 3.11 14.70
C GLN A 316 -10.55 1.75 14.62
N PRO A 317 -9.41 1.54 15.29
CA PRO A 317 -8.70 0.25 15.27
C PRO A 317 -9.60 -0.94 15.66
N ALA A 318 -10.50 -0.74 16.62
CA ALA A 318 -11.47 -1.75 17.08
C ALA A 318 -12.39 -2.28 15.96
N GLN A 319 -12.58 -1.53 14.87
CA GLN A 319 -13.34 -1.98 13.72
C GLN A 319 -12.57 -3.03 12.88
N PHE A 320 -11.25 -3.09 13.05
CA PHE A 320 -10.34 -3.94 12.28
C PHE A 320 -9.47 -4.80 13.23
N PRO A 321 -10.06 -5.72 13.99
CA PRO A 321 -9.32 -6.61 14.88
C PRO A 321 -8.23 -7.37 14.13
N GLY A 322 -7.00 -7.37 14.66
CA GLY A 322 -5.86 -8.07 14.06
C GLY A 322 -5.20 -7.35 12.88
N LEU A 323 -5.63 -6.13 12.53
CA LEU A 323 -5.08 -5.37 11.40
C LEU A 323 -3.57 -5.14 11.51
N THR A 324 -3.07 -4.73 12.68
CA THR A 324 -1.62 -4.49 12.87
C THR A 324 -0.78 -5.76 12.84
N ALA A 325 -1.37 -6.95 12.98
CA ALA A 325 -0.65 -8.21 12.78
C ALA A 325 -0.44 -8.54 11.29
N GLN A 326 -1.24 -7.93 10.39
CA GLN A 326 -1.15 -8.16 8.96
C GLN A 326 0.06 -7.47 8.32
N VAL A 327 0.40 -7.92 7.11
CA VAL A 327 1.42 -7.27 6.28
C VAL A 327 0.95 -5.88 5.80
N PRO A 328 1.85 -4.92 5.57
CA PRO A 328 1.48 -3.55 5.17
C PRO A 328 0.55 -3.49 3.96
N ALA A 329 0.70 -4.39 2.99
CA ALA A 329 -0.16 -4.45 1.80
C ALA A 329 -1.62 -4.74 2.15
N VAL A 330 -1.88 -5.68 3.07
CA VAL A 330 -3.23 -6.00 3.55
C VAL A 330 -3.79 -4.87 4.39
N VAL A 331 -2.97 -4.23 5.25
CA VAL A 331 -3.41 -3.07 6.03
C VAL A 331 -3.84 -1.92 5.11
N ALA A 332 -3.01 -1.57 4.13
CA ALA A 332 -3.31 -0.54 3.14
C ALA A 332 -4.58 -0.88 2.35
N ALA A 333 -4.71 -2.12 1.88
CA ALA A 333 -5.86 -2.55 1.09
C ALA A 333 -7.16 -2.53 1.89
N GLN A 334 -7.14 -3.01 3.14
CA GLN A 334 -8.29 -3.01 4.03
C GLN A 334 -8.77 -1.58 4.33
N LEU A 335 -7.85 -0.67 4.64
CA LEU A 335 -8.19 0.73 4.93
C LEU A 335 -8.72 1.44 3.69
N LEU A 336 -8.08 1.30 2.53
CA LEU A 336 -8.53 1.92 1.28
C LEU A 336 -9.89 1.39 0.82
N TRP A 337 -10.19 0.11 1.08
CA TRP A 337 -11.48 -0.49 0.73
C TRP A 337 -12.60 -0.06 1.68
N GLN A 338 -12.36 -0.11 3.00
CA GLN A 338 -13.40 0.10 4.01
C GLN A 338 -13.60 1.56 4.42
N ALA A 339 -12.55 2.38 4.38
CA ALA A 339 -12.60 3.80 4.73
C ALA A 339 -12.56 4.71 3.49
N GLY A 340 -12.20 4.19 2.31
CA GLY A 340 -12.09 4.99 1.10
C GLY A 340 -13.42 5.35 0.45
N THR A 341 -13.57 6.60 0.02
CA THR A 341 -14.67 7.05 -0.84
C THR A 341 -14.34 6.82 -2.31
N ARG A 342 -15.36 6.65 -3.15
CA ARG A 342 -15.20 6.57 -4.62
C ARG A 342 -15.47 7.87 -5.35
N ARG A 343 -15.81 8.90 -4.58
CA ARG A 343 -16.05 10.27 -5.05
C ARG A 343 -14.79 11.12 -5.05
N ASP A 344 -13.65 10.51 -4.75
CA ASP A 344 -12.35 11.15 -4.74
C ASP A 344 -11.25 10.17 -5.13
N ASP A 345 -10.09 10.71 -5.45
CA ASP A 345 -8.84 9.98 -5.44
C ASP A 345 -8.57 9.46 -4.03
N ALA A 346 -8.01 8.25 -3.90
CA ALA A 346 -7.78 7.65 -2.60
C ALA A 346 -6.39 7.01 -2.55
N GLY A 347 -5.60 7.38 -1.55
CA GLY A 347 -4.25 6.87 -1.38
C GLY A 347 -3.90 6.65 0.08
N VAL A 348 -3.13 5.59 0.33
CA VAL A 348 -2.67 5.21 1.67
C VAL A 348 -1.29 4.59 1.57
N VAL A 349 -0.43 4.86 2.54
CA VAL A 349 0.85 4.18 2.74
C VAL A 349 0.98 3.74 4.18
N VAL A 350 1.42 2.50 4.36
CA VAL A 350 1.60 1.85 5.66
C VAL A 350 3.06 1.44 5.79
N VAL A 351 3.68 1.76 6.91
CA VAL A 351 5.05 1.36 7.24
C VAL A 351 5.07 0.73 8.63
N LYS A 352 5.65 -0.46 8.74
CA LYS A 352 5.81 -1.21 9.97
C LYS A 352 7.30 -1.34 10.30
N VAL A 353 7.66 -1.01 11.52
CA VAL A 353 9.01 -1.28 12.02
C VAL A 353 9.05 -2.72 12.52
N PRO A 354 10.07 -3.52 12.14
CA PRO A 354 10.21 -4.88 12.64
C PRO A 354 10.28 -4.87 14.17
N SER A 355 9.65 -5.86 14.78
CA SER A 355 9.75 -6.16 16.22
C SER A 355 11.17 -6.48 16.64
#